data_AF-A0ABD5TVA3-F1
#
_entry.id   AF-A0ABD5TVA3-F1
#
_cell.length_a   1.000
_cell.length_b   1.000
_cell.length_c   1.000
_cell.angle_alpha   90.00
_cell.angle_beta   90.00
_cell.angle_gamma   90.00
#
_symmetry.space_group_name_H-M   'P 1'
#
loop_
_entity.id
_entity.type
_entity.pdbx_description
1 polymer ?
#
loop_
_entity_poly.entity_id
_entity_poly.type
_entity_poly.pdbx_seq_one_letter_code
_entity_poly.pdbx_strand_id
1 'polypeptide(L)'
;MVNTENGREKQADDENRRGDGVPDALPECHRRGCTERATFVVLERYQEETGHGAVEAEAVLCQEHTDEESPTNLDGSYADYVFRVEPLQETLEMDTA
;
A
#
# COMPACT_ATOMS: atom_id res chain seq x y z
N MET A 1 9.80 -48.57 -47.03
CA MET A 1 10.90 -49.28 -46.33
C MET A 1 11.75 -48.23 -45.63
N VAL A 2 11.91 -48.38 -44.30
CA VAL A 2 12.82 -47.69 -43.34
C VAL A 2 12.71 -46.15 -43.25
N ASN A 3 12.12 -45.58 -42.19
CA ASN A 3 12.65 -45.27 -40.84
C ASN A 3 13.88 -44.35 -40.85
N THR A 4 13.80 -43.19 -40.17
CA THR A 4 14.75 -42.78 -39.10
C THR A 4 14.29 -41.48 -38.43
N GLU A 5 14.23 -41.57 -37.12
CA GLU A 5 13.88 -40.59 -36.09
C GLU A 5 15.00 -39.57 -35.83
N ASN A 6 14.63 -38.43 -35.24
CA ASN A 6 15.37 -37.51 -34.35
C ASN A 6 15.18 -36.05 -34.80
N GLY A 7 14.93 -35.09 -33.93
CA GLY A 7 14.95 -35.12 -32.48
C GLY A 7 14.43 -33.79 -31.95
N ARG A 8 14.27 -33.76 -30.62
CA ARG A 8 14.08 -32.58 -29.76
C ARG A 8 14.91 -31.41 -30.31
N GLU A 9 14.44 -30.16 -30.24
CA GLU A 9 14.85 -29.26 -29.16
C GLU A 9 13.95 -28.02 -29.09
N LYS A 10 13.18 -27.97 -27.99
CA LYS A 10 13.01 -26.83 -27.08
C LYS A 10 13.34 -25.44 -27.62
N GLN A 11 12.31 -24.62 -27.84
CA GLN A 11 12.42 -23.17 -27.60
C GLN A 11 11.40 -22.79 -26.53
N ALA A 12 11.84 -22.97 -25.30
CA ALA A 12 11.38 -22.19 -24.18
C ALA A 12 12.28 -20.95 -24.14
N ASP A 13 11.69 -19.80 -24.45
CA ASP A 13 12.25 -18.47 -24.28
C ASP A 13 11.00 -17.56 -24.32
N ASP A 14 10.24 -17.41 -23.23
CA ASP A 14 10.59 -16.72 -21.97
C ASP A 14 11.31 -15.38 -22.17
N GLU A 15 10.69 -14.50 -22.95
CA GLU A 15 10.88 -13.06 -22.81
C GLU A 15 9.55 -12.38 -22.43
N ASN A 16 8.91 -12.89 -21.37
CA ASN A 16 8.02 -12.08 -20.57
C ASN A 16 8.59 -11.96 -19.16
N ARG A 17 9.86 -11.53 -19.09
CA ARG A 17 10.36 -10.75 -17.96
C ARG A 17 9.62 -9.41 -17.97
N ARG A 18 8.31 -9.44 -17.70
CA ARG A 18 7.66 -8.35 -16.98
C ARG A 18 8.50 -8.23 -15.73
N GLY A 19 9.29 -7.15 -15.69
CA GLY A 19 10.05 -6.80 -14.51
C GLY A 19 9.13 -6.99 -13.34
N ASP A 20 9.52 -7.96 -12.51
CA ASP A 20 9.25 -7.99 -11.09
C ASP A 20 9.54 -6.57 -10.60
N GLY A 21 8.51 -5.74 -10.64
CA GLY A 21 8.56 -4.36 -10.21
C GLY A 21 8.55 -4.44 -8.71
N VAL A 22 9.72 -4.68 -8.11
CA VAL A 22 9.88 -4.67 -6.67
C VAL A 22 9.23 -3.37 -6.18
N PRO A 23 8.12 -3.40 -5.42
CA PRO A 23 7.65 -2.20 -4.76
C PRO A 23 8.53 -2.00 -3.52
N ASP A 24 9.83 -1.77 -3.76
CA ASP A 24 10.82 -1.34 -2.75
C ASP A 24 10.85 0.19 -2.63
N ALA A 25 9.96 0.87 -3.35
CA ALA A 25 9.77 2.30 -3.23
C ALA A 25 8.57 2.55 -2.31
N LEU A 26 8.81 3.31 -1.23
CA LEU A 26 7.74 3.91 -0.43
C LEU A 26 6.67 4.53 -1.35
N PRO A 27 5.38 4.40 -1.02
CA PRO A 27 4.30 4.92 -1.85
C PRO A 27 4.41 6.44 -2.01
N GLU A 28 3.80 7.00 -3.05
CA GLU A 28 3.68 8.44 -3.18
C GLU A 28 2.69 9.00 -2.16
N CYS A 29 2.88 10.27 -1.79
CA CYS A 29 1.96 11.00 -0.93
C CYS A 29 0.55 10.99 -1.52
N HIS A 30 -0.45 10.66 -0.70
CA HIS A 30 -1.86 10.62 -1.11
C HIS A 30 -2.42 12.01 -1.48
N ARG A 31 -1.75 13.10 -1.09
CA ARG A 31 -2.18 14.47 -1.43
C ARG A 31 -2.12 14.70 -2.93
N ARG A 32 -3.22 15.22 -3.48
CA ARG A 32 -3.35 15.48 -4.92
C ARG A 32 -2.30 16.49 -5.38
N GLY A 33 -1.51 16.09 -6.37
CA GLY A 33 -0.45 16.93 -6.93
C GLY A 33 0.86 16.90 -6.15
N CYS A 34 0.94 16.11 -5.08
CA CYS A 34 2.21 15.81 -4.42
C CYS A 34 2.78 14.50 -5.00
N THR A 35 4.02 14.55 -5.46
CA THR A 35 4.77 13.38 -5.95
C THR A 35 5.92 13.02 -5.01
N GLU A 36 5.92 13.58 -3.80
CA GLU A 36 6.89 13.22 -2.77
C GLU A 36 6.59 11.82 -2.23
N ARG A 37 7.63 11.16 -1.72
CA ARG A 37 7.48 9.84 -1.09
C ARG A 37 6.79 10.00 0.26
N ALA A 38 5.82 9.14 0.50
CA ALA A 38 5.20 9.03 1.81
C ALA A 38 6.20 8.44 2.81
N THR A 39 6.26 9.05 3.99
CA THR A 39 7.11 8.62 5.10
C THR A 39 6.29 8.28 6.33
N PHE A 40 4.99 8.60 6.33
CA PHE A 40 4.06 8.33 7.41
C PHE A 40 2.75 7.76 6.88
N VAL A 41 2.09 6.99 7.72
CA VAL A 41 0.68 6.61 7.58
C VAL A 41 -0.11 7.29 8.68
N VAL A 42 -1.19 7.96 8.30
CA VAL A 42 -2.15 8.59 9.19
C VAL A 42 -3.38 7.70 9.24
N LEU A 43 -3.72 7.25 10.44
CA LEU A 43 -4.86 6.39 10.73
C LEU A 43 -5.88 7.18 11.56
N GLU A 44 -7.09 7.29 11.05
CA GLU A 44 -8.23 7.85 11.79
C GLU A 44 -9.35 6.82 11.87
N ARG A 45 -9.64 6.35 13.09
CA ARG A 45 -10.77 5.48 13.38
C ARG A 45 -11.91 6.28 14.00
N TYR A 46 -13.06 6.22 13.36
CA TYR A 46 -14.23 7.01 13.74
C TYR A 46 -15.54 6.25 13.51
N GLN A 47 -16.59 6.66 14.19
CA GLN A 47 -17.93 6.12 13.98
C GLN A 47 -18.54 6.76 12.74
N GLU A 48 -18.93 5.96 11.75
CA GLU A 48 -19.58 6.50 10.56
C GLU A 48 -21.01 7.00 10.86
N GLU A 49 -21.41 8.07 10.19
CA GLU A 49 -22.73 8.72 10.37
C GLU A 49 -23.90 7.85 9.90
N THR A 50 -23.65 6.95 8.95
CA THR A 50 -24.62 6.00 8.39
C THR A 50 -24.97 4.86 9.35
N GLY A 51 -24.25 4.75 10.47
CA GLY A 51 -24.57 3.81 11.55
C GLY A 51 -24.17 2.36 11.28
N HIS A 52 -23.29 2.08 10.30
CA HIS A 52 -22.81 0.72 10.06
C HIS A 52 -21.65 0.31 10.99
N GLY A 53 -21.02 1.24 11.70
CA GLY A 53 -20.02 0.94 12.72
C GLY A 53 -18.84 1.90 12.73
N ALA A 54 -17.80 1.51 13.46
CA ALA A 54 -16.53 2.22 13.39
C ALA A 54 -15.81 1.84 12.09
N VAL A 55 -15.35 2.86 11.36
CA VAL A 55 -14.52 2.73 10.17
C VAL A 55 -13.12 3.26 10.46
N GLU A 56 -12.15 2.75 9.73
CA GLU A 56 -10.76 3.19 9.78
C GLU A 56 -10.41 3.78 8.43
N ALA A 57 -9.94 5.03 8.45
CA ALA A 57 -9.42 5.72 7.28
C ALA A 57 -7.90 5.79 7.39
N GLU A 58 -7.22 5.43 6.30
CA GLU A 58 -5.76 5.42 6.22
C GLU A 58 -5.29 6.37 5.10
N ALA A 59 -4.28 7.18 5.38
CA ALA A 59 -3.66 8.06 4.40
C ALA A 59 -2.14 8.03 4.52
N VAL A 60 -1.46 7.64 3.45
CA VAL A 60 0.01 7.68 3.37
C VAL A 60 0.46 9.05 2.89
N LEU A 61 1.33 9.72 3.64
CA LEU A 61 1.70 11.11 3.44
C LEU A 61 3.19 11.35 3.64
N CYS A 62 3.72 12.36 2.94
CA CYS A 62 5.06 12.88 3.23
C CYS A 62 5.04 13.71 4.51
N GLN A 63 6.22 13.92 5.11
CA GLN A 63 6.37 14.66 6.37
C GLN A 63 5.66 16.03 6.38
N GLU A 64 5.74 16.79 5.29
CA GLU A 64 5.11 18.11 5.20
C GLU A 64 3.58 18.00 5.33
N HIS A 65 2.97 17.14 4.51
CA HIS A 65 1.52 16.99 4.54
C HIS A 65 1.02 16.29 5.80
N THR A 66 1.83 15.43 6.44
CA THR A 66 1.51 14.85 7.74
C THR A 66 1.43 15.91 8.85
N ASP A 67 2.28 16.94 8.81
CA ASP A 67 2.23 18.07 9.77
C ASP A 67 0.95 18.90 9.63
N GLU A 68 0.41 18.97 8.40
CA GLU A 68 -0.85 19.65 8.11
C GLU A 68 -2.10 18.80 8.40
N GLU A 69 -1.97 17.48 8.56
CA GLU A 69 -3.11 16.63 8.85
C GLU A 69 -3.67 16.91 10.23
N SER A 70 -4.98 16.76 10.35
CA SER A 70 -5.69 16.93 11.62
C SER A 70 -6.85 15.96 11.71
N PRO A 71 -7.22 15.52 12.92
CA PRO A 71 -8.48 14.85 13.20
C PRO A 71 -9.68 15.51 12.50
N THR A 72 -10.39 14.77 11.66
CA THR A 72 -11.55 15.31 10.92
C THR A 72 -12.89 14.87 11.50
N ASN A 73 -12.92 13.72 12.19
CA ASN A 73 -14.15 13.10 12.67
C ASN A 73 -14.34 13.22 14.21
N LEU A 74 -14.02 14.39 14.77
CA LEU A 74 -14.13 14.65 16.21
C LEU A 74 -15.57 14.86 16.70
N ASP A 75 -16.49 15.26 15.81
CA ASP A 75 -17.88 15.56 16.17
C ASP A 75 -18.65 14.29 16.61
N GLY A 76 -18.22 13.11 16.11
CA GLY A 76 -18.74 11.80 16.47
C GLY A 76 -17.92 11.08 17.55
N SER A 77 -17.36 11.81 18.53
CA SER A 77 -16.46 11.25 19.53
C SER A 77 -17.06 10.02 20.22
N TYR A 78 -16.54 8.85 19.86
CA TYR A 78 -16.94 7.55 20.37
C TYR A 78 -15.80 6.98 21.23
N ALA A 79 -16.13 6.05 22.14
CA ALA A 79 -15.20 5.53 23.14
C ALA A 79 -13.90 4.96 22.58
N ASP A 80 -13.90 4.54 21.32
CA ASP A 80 -12.78 3.90 20.65
C ASP A 80 -12.29 4.73 19.44
N TYR A 81 -12.54 6.05 19.46
CA TYR A 81 -11.97 6.99 18.50
C TYR A 81 -10.44 7.03 18.64
N VAL A 82 -9.74 6.97 17.51
CA VAL A 82 -8.28 6.95 17.47
C VAL A 82 -7.80 7.80 16.30
N PHE A 83 -6.87 8.71 16.56
CA PHE A 83 -6.06 9.36 15.53
C PHE A 83 -4.60 9.03 15.81
N ARG A 84 -3.92 8.40 14.86
CA ARG A 84 -2.52 7.99 14.97
C ARG A 84 -1.74 8.38 13.73
N VAL A 85 -0.50 8.76 13.95
CA VAL A 85 0.49 9.01 12.90
C VAL A 85 1.65 8.07 13.18
N GLU A 86 1.91 7.15 12.26
CA GLU A 86 2.98 6.17 12.39
C GLU A 86 3.98 6.33 11.23
N PRO A 87 5.29 6.22 11.50
CA PRO A 87 6.27 6.22 10.42
C PRO A 87 6.09 4.97 9.56
N LEU A 88 6.13 5.14 8.24
CA LEU A 88 6.25 4.03 7.29
C LEU A 88 7.66 3.48 7.44
N GLN A 89 7.84 2.45 8.29
CA GLN A 89 9.09 1.70 8.36
C GLN A 89 9.33 1.10 6.96
N GLU A 90 10.53 1.26 6.41
CA GLU A 90 10.95 0.60 5.16
C GLU A 90 11.12 -0.90 5.45
N THR A 91 10.02 -1.65 5.54
CA THR A 91 10.00 -3.05 6.00
C THR A 91 8.79 -3.74 5.38
N LEU A 92 8.86 -4.54 4.31
CA LEU A 92 9.71 -5.73 4.11
C LEU A 92 9.72 -6.73 5.28
N GLU A 93 8.67 -6.84 6.08
CA GLU A 93 8.44 -8.03 6.92
C GLU A 93 6.92 -8.29 6.92
N MET A 94 6.38 -8.90 5.87
CA MET A 94 6.01 -10.32 5.93
C MET A 94 5.29 -10.70 7.22
N ASP A 95 4.04 -10.25 7.38
CA ASP A 95 3.07 -11.00 8.19
C ASP A 95 2.69 -12.27 7.39
N THR A 96 3.52 -13.29 7.54
CA THR A 96 3.20 -14.68 7.27
C THR A 96 3.69 -15.46 8.47
N ALA A 97 2.81 -15.64 9.45
CA ALA A 97 2.95 -16.59 10.54
C ALA A 97 1.74 -17.52 10.58
#